data_AF-R6R1F4-F1
#
_entry.id   AF-R6R1F4-F1
#
_cell.length_a   1.000
_cell.length_b   1.000
_cell.length_c   1.000
_cell.angle_alpha   90.00
_cell.angle_beta   90.00
_cell.angle_gamma   90.00
#
_symmetry.space_group_name_H-M   'P 1'
#
loop_
_entity.id
_entity.type
_entity.pdbx_description
1 polymer ?
#
loop_
_entity_poly.entity_id
_entity_poly.type
_entity_poly.pdbx_seq_one_letter_code
_entity_poly.pdbx_strand_id
1 'polypeptide(L)'
;MEQLEKDLIVRKLKEHGCRITRQRMLILDIILEGDFSCCKEIYYRAMEQDSKIGTATVYRMINTLEEIGVISRKNMYKVAVS
;
A
#
# COMPACT_ATOMS: atom_id res chain seq x y z
N MET A 1 -17.15 6.58 -6.09
CA MET A 1 -16.09 6.49 -7.13
C MET A 1 -14.97 5.57 -6.65
N GLU A 2 -14.58 5.67 -5.38
CA GLU A 2 -13.53 4.86 -4.71
C GLU A 2 -13.67 3.33 -4.82
N GLN A 3 -14.89 2.78 -4.81
CA GLN A 3 -15.08 1.32 -4.85
C GLN A 3 -14.61 0.68 -6.18
N LEU A 4 -14.76 1.38 -7.30
CA LEU A 4 -14.41 0.84 -8.62
C LEU A 4 -12.89 0.77 -8.82
N GLU A 5 -12.17 1.77 -8.29
CA GLU A 5 -10.70 1.82 -8.30
C GLU A 5 -10.11 0.72 -7.42
N LYS A 6 -10.66 0.55 -6.21
CA LYS A 6 -10.30 -0.55 -5.31
C LYS A 6 -10.51 -1.91 -5.96
N ASP A 7 -11.66 -2.13 -6.60
CA ASP A 7 -11.96 -3.39 -7.28
C ASP A 7 -10.97 -3.67 -8.42
N LEU A 8 -10.57 -2.65 -9.19
CA LEU A 8 -9.56 -2.78 -10.24
C LEU A 8 -8.19 -3.16 -9.67
N ILE A 9 -7.76 -2.55 -8.58
CA ILE A 9 -6.49 -2.87 -7.91
C ILE A 9 -6.53 -4.32 -7.39
N VAL A 10 -7.64 -4.73 -6.78
CA VAL A 10 -7.83 -6.11 -6.30
C VAL A 10 -7.78 -7.12 -7.45
N ARG A 11 -8.35 -6.80 -8.62
CA ARG A 11 -8.24 -7.65 -9.82
C ARG A 11 -6.79 -7.79 -10.27
N LYS A 12 -6.06 -6.68 -10.41
CA LYS A 12 -4.62 -6.70 -10.76
C LYS A 12 -3.79 -7.53 -9.78
N LEU A 13 -4.03 -7.37 -8.47
CA LEU A 13 -3.36 -8.17 -7.44
C LEU A 13 -3.61 -9.67 -7.64
N LYS A 14 -4.86 -10.08 -7.92
CA LYS A 14 -5.21 -11.48 -8.18
C LYS A 14 -4.55 -12.01 -9.46
N GLU A 15 -4.54 -11.22 -10.53
CA GLU A 15 -3.88 -11.56 -11.80
C GLU A 15 -2.37 -11.82 -11.62
N HIS A 16 -1.73 -11.14 -10.67
CA HIS A 16 -0.33 -11.33 -10.31
C HIS A 16 -0.12 -12.42 -9.23
N GLY A 17 -1.13 -13.26 -8.96
CA GLY A 17 -1.02 -14.37 -8.00
C GLY A 17 -1.03 -13.95 -6.53
N CYS A 18 -1.34 -12.69 -6.23
CA CYS A 18 -1.40 -12.21 -4.85
C CYS A 18 -2.68 -12.69 -4.17
N ARG A 19 -2.54 -13.45 -3.07
CA ARG A 19 -3.67 -13.85 -2.22
C ARG A 19 -4.25 -12.62 -1.52
N ILE A 20 -5.53 -12.34 -1.73
CA ILE A 20 -6.24 -11.25 -1.05
C ILE A 20 -6.62 -11.68 0.37
N THR A 21 -5.85 -11.23 1.36
CA THR A 21 -6.10 -11.46 2.79
C THR A 21 -6.75 -10.23 3.42
N ARG A 22 -7.36 -10.39 4.59
CA ARG A 22 -7.95 -9.27 5.35
C ARG A 22 -6.93 -8.16 5.63
N GLN A 23 -5.69 -8.51 5.98
CA GLN A 23 -4.63 -7.52 6.24
C GLN A 23 -4.22 -6.75 4.98
N ARG A 24 -4.16 -7.42 3.81
CA ARG A 24 -3.85 -6.73 2.55
C ARG A 24 -4.98 -5.78 2.13
N MET A 25 -6.23 -6.18 2.35
CA MET A 25 -7.38 -5.30 2.11
C MET A 25 -7.33 -4.08 3.01
N LEU A 26 -7.05 -4.27 4.31
CA LEU A 26 -6.94 -3.17 5.27
C LEU A 26 -5.81 -2.19 4.90
N ILE A 27 -4.63 -2.70 4.53
CA ILE A 27 -3.52 -1.83 4.09
C ILE A 27 -3.87 -1.10 2.80
N LEU A 28 -4.55 -1.76 1.86
CA LEU A 28 -5.02 -1.11 0.63
C LEU A 28 -6.03 0.00 0.92
N ASP A 29 -6.97 -0.24 1.85
CA ASP A 29 -7.96 0.74 2.27
C ASP A 29 -7.30 1.97 2.86
N ILE A 30 -6.34 1.77 3.78
CA ILE A 30 -5.55 2.85 4.34
C ILE A 30 -4.84 3.64 3.24
N ILE A 31 -4.19 2.98 2.28
CA ILE A 31 -3.49 3.65 1.18
C ILE A 31 -4.45 4.48 0.31
N LEU A 32 -5.68 4.03 0.11
CA LEU A 32 -6.69 4.73 -0.69
C LEU A 32 -7.39 5.87 0.06
N GLU A 33 -7.39 5.88 1.39
CA GLU A 33 -8.01 6.91 2.22
C GLU A 33 -7.30 8.26 2.20
N GLY A 34 -6.05 8.35 1.74
CA GLY A 34 -5.37 9.63 1.65
C GLY A 34 -3.91 9.58 1.21
N ASP A 35 -3.30 10.76 1.24
CA ASP A 35 -1.90 10.94 0.89
C ASP A 35 -0.98 10.70 2.09
N PHE A 36 -0.04 9.77 1.94
CA PHE A 36 0.97 9.47 2.96
C PHE A 36 2.33 9.97 2.53
N SER A 37 3.05 10.60 3.46
CA SER A 37 4.40 11.10 3.19
C SER A 37 5.45 9.99 3.21
N CYS A 38 5.18 8.90 3.94
CA CYS A 38 6.09 7.75 4.05
C CYS A 38 5.38 6.46 4.47
N CYS A 39 6.05 5.31 4.28
CA CYS A 39 5.53 4.00 4.66
C CYS A 39 5.27 3.85 6.16
N LYS A 40 5.93 4.67 6.99
CA LYS A 40 5.79 4.61 8.45
C LYS A 40 4.40 5.09 8.91
N GLU A 41 3.82 6.08 8.23
CA GLU A 41 2.47 6.57 8.51
C GLU A 41 1.42 5.50 8.20
N ILE A 42 1.55 4.82 7.06
CA ILE A 42 0.69 3.69 6.68
C ILE A 42 0.79 2.59 7.73
N TYR A 43 2.00 2.29 8.21
CA TYR A 43 2.21 1.32 9.28
C TYR A 43 1.50 1.70 10.58
N TYR A 44 1.64 2.95 11.05
CA TYR A 44 1.00 3.36 12.29
C TYR A 44 -0.52 3.25 12.21
N ARG A 45 -1.14 3.70 11.11
CA ARG A 45 -2.58 3.54 10.90
C ARG A 45 -3.01 2.07 10.82
N ALA A 46 -2.21 1.22 10.15
CA ALA A 46 -2.54 -0.20 10.03
C ALA A 46 -2.45 -0.91 11.39
N MET A 47 -1.44 -0.57 12.20
CA MET A 47 -1.24 -1.10 13.55
C MET A 47 -2.36 -0.70 14.51
N GLU A 48 -2.90 0.52 14.38
CA GLU A 48 -4.05 0.99 15.17
C GLU A 48 -5.30 0.16 14.91
N GLN A 49 -5.48 -0.35 13.68
CA GLN A 49 -6.64 -1.17 13.32
C GLN A 49 -6.41 -2.69 13.49
N ASP A 50 -5.19 -3.17 13.26
CA ASP A 50 -4.77 -4.56 13.48
C ASP A 50 -3.33 -4.62 14.00
N SER A 51 -3.19 -4.83 15.31
CA SER A 51 -1.90 -4.90 16.00
C SER A 51 -1.00 -6.07 15.54
N LYS A 52 -1.52 -7.01 14.74
CA LYS A 52 -0.73 -8.09 14.13
C LYS A 52 0.00 -7.64 12.85
N ILE A 53 -0.31 -6.46 12.33
CA ILE A 53 0.37 -5.92 11.14
C ILE A 53 1.71 -5.33 11.55
N GLY A 54 2.79 -6.02 11.19
CA GLY A 54 4.14 -5.50 11.32
C GLY A 54 4.55 -4.60 10.15
N THR A 55 5.58 -3.78 10.37
CA THR A 55 6.20 -2.93 9.34
C THR A 55 6.55 -3.70 8.06
N ALA A 56 7.15 -4.88 8.19
CA ALA A 56 7.51 -5.73 7.04
C ALA A 56 6.31 -6.14 6.17
N THR A 57 5.12 -6.27 6.75
CA THR A 57 3.89 -6.57 5.99
C THR A 57 3.45 -5.38 5.15
N VAL A 58 3.55 -4.17 5.72
CA VAL A 58 3.27 -2.91 5.00
C VAL A 58 4.24 -2.71 3.85
N TYR A 59 5.55 -2.83 4.11
CA TYR A 59 6.56 -2.70 3.06
C TYR A 59 6.37 -3.72 1.94
N ARG A 60 6.10 -5.00 2.25
CA ARG A 60 5.80 -6.00 1.22
C ARG A 60 4.57 -5.63 0.39
N MET A 61 3.51 -5.13 1.02
CA MET A 61 2.32 -4.69 0.30
C MET A 61 2.62 -3.53 -0.65
N ILE A 62 3.34 -2.52 -0.17
CA ILE A 62 3.77 -1.36 -0.98
C ILE A 62 4.65 -1.83 -2.14
N ASN A 63 5.63 -2.71 -1.90
CA ASN A 63 6.46 -3.28 -2.97
C ASN A 63 5.60 -4.01 -4.02
N THR A 64 4.66 -4.86 -3.60
CA THR A 64 3.76 -5.55 -4.53
C THR A 64 2.94 -4.56 -5.35
N LEU A 65 2.38 -3.52 -4.74
CA LEU A 65 1.61 -2.50 -5.46
C LEU A 65 2.48 -1.72 -6.46
N GLU A 66 3.75 -1.48 -6.13
CA GLU A 66 4.69 -0.82 -7.03
C GLU A 66 5.09 -1.72 -8.20
N GLU A 67 5.37 -3.00 -7.93
CA GLU A 67 5.72 -4.02 -8.93
C GLU A 67 4.62 -4.18 -9.98
N ILE A 68 3.35 -4.13 -9.57
CA ILE A 68 2.19 -4.21 -10.50
C ILE A 68 1.78 -2.84 -11.08
N GLY A 69 2.55 -1.79 -10.80
CA GLY A 69 2.34 -0.44 -11.33
C GLY A 69 1.10 0.29 -10.80
N VAL A 70 0.61 -0.08 -9.61
CA VAL A 70 -0.50 0.62 -8.95
C VAL A 70 -0.02 1.87 -8.20
N ILE A 71 1.20 1.84 -7.65
CA ILE A 71 1.82 3.00 -6.99
C ILE A 71 3.21 3.28 -7.57
N SER A 72 3.70 4.51 -7.38
CA SER A 72 5.07 4.90 -7.77
C SER A 72 5.74 5.73 -6.68
N ARG A 73 6.92 5.31 -6.20
CA ARG A 73 7.69 6.06 -5.18
C ARG A 73 8.61 7.15 -5.73
N LYS A 74 8.45 7.55 -7.01
CA LYS A 74 9.43 8.35 -7.78
C LYS A 74 9.81 9.74 -7.23
N ASN A 75 9.28 10.19 -6.10
CA ASN A 75 9.60 11.51 -5.51
C ASN A 75 10.14 11.49 -4.07
N MET A 76 10.47 10.32 -3.50
CA MET A 76 10.78 10.25 -2.07
C MET A 76 12.17 10.77 -1.67
N TYR A 77 13.13 10.85 -2.61
CA TYR A 77 14.48 11.34 -2.34
C TYR A 77 14.94 12.30 -3.45
N LYS A 78 14.97 13.60 -3.16
CA LYS A 78 15.75 14.58 -3.93
C LYS A 78 16.98 14.94 -3.10
N VAL A 79 18.14 14.40 -3.47
CA VAL A 79 19.40 14.88 -2.91
C VAL A 79 19.81 16.10 -3.74
N ALA A 80 19.65 17.29 -3.16
CA ALA A 80 20.24 18.51 -3.71
C ALA A 80 21.65 18.64 -3.14
N VAL A 81 22.65 18.16 -3.87
CA VAL A 81 24.04 18.54 -3.60
C VAL A 81 24.33 19.78 -4.42
N SER A 82 24.73 20.86 -3.74
CA SER A 82 25.23 22.10 -4.35
C SER A 82 26.68 21.94 -4.78
#